data_AF-A0A955RGJ2-F1
#
_entry.id   AF-A0A955RGJ2-F1
#
_cell.length_a   1.000
_cell.length_b   1.000
_cell.length_c   1.000
_cell.angle_alpha   90.00
_cell.angle_beta   90.00
_cell.angle_gamma   90.00
#
_symmetry.space_group_name_H-M   'P 1'
#
loop_
_entity.id
_entity.type
_entity.pdbx_description
1 polymer ?
#
loop_
_entity_poly.entity_id
_entity_poly.type
_entity_poly.pdbx_seq_one_letter_code
_entity_poly.pdbx_strand_id
1 'polypeptide(L)'
;MKRLSLLLLWSLATAAHAEPATDQVTLPLDEFLRLYEQGKVRPDRPADAPREFALASAAYDGEVVLEDGEPVSAVLSARFKVENLRKPGFWVRVPLLPADVAVQSATIGGKDAPVVLENGWYTLVTDQQGAFDVAVRFAAAVGTSEGSTGFSFQLAPSGATTLQLAVPATDALDFTVANARLQSDRTAGGRRVVTATLPATGALSVQWQREVAETEKQASRVYSEVHSLVGVGDGLLTAHVTVQDTILFAGIDTLNLEVPRDMTVLGVAGPGLRDWSVDEAGVLTVLLNYAAEGSYTLVLDLERVLPPGSDATDVPLVRQVGVERSKGFVGVQSLGNLELKPGTVEGAAPVDVRTLPATLVGVTGTPILLGFKYLGDGAAIPLTVDEHEDVDVLVTLLDQAEAQTAFTRDGRRLTSVRYQVRNNRRQYLRLALPDGAELWSASVAGRAVTPARAAEGELLVPLVRSQGVGGELAAFEVRVVYVEGGTPPENGRGRFEASLPRADAPSTWVGWTVMVPVDAKVPKKTRDGTLRRVSWLSRPAAAAQVYSYDEMNAPVQQAAANTLASGALGQGAAPVEVTLPMDGLPLYFEKLLALDERLWVGFDYKGLKR
;
A
#
# COMPACT_ATOMS: atom_id res chain seq x y z
N MET A 1 -1.52 -60.80 56.09
CA MET A 1 -1.80 -60.24 57.43
C MET A 1 -1.54 -58.74 57.38
N LYS A 2 -2.50 -57.94 57.87
CA LYS A 2 -2.42 -56.52 58.27
C LYS A 2 -2.01 -55.51 57.17
N ARG A 3 -2.93 -54.67 56.69
CA ARG A 3 -3.57 -53.51 57.34
C ARG A 3 -2.55 -52.40 57.67
N LEU A 4 -2.70 -51.28 56.95
CA LEU A 4 -3.06 -49.95 57.47
C LEU A 4 -1.83 -49.16 57.95
N SER A 5 -1.69 -47.87 57.68
CA SER A 5 -2.60 -46.78 58.08
C SER A 5 -2.25 -45.52 57.26
N LEU A 6 -3.20 -44.72 56.75
CA LEU A 6 -3.94 -43.63 57.44
C LEU A 6 -2.97 -42.50 57.90
N LEU A 7 -3.10 -41.20 57.63
CA LEU A 7 -4.24 -40.27 57.50
C LEU A 7 -3.80 -38.90 56.92
N LEU A 8 -4.80 -38.20 56.37
CA LEU A 8 -5.11 -36.75 56.42
C LEU A 8 -4.40 -35.68 55.55
N LEU A 9 -5.19 -35.22 54.56
CA LEU A 9 -5.73 -33.86 54.34
C LEU A 9 -4.79 -32.67 54.01
N TRP A 10 -4.64 -32.51 52.69
CA TRP A 10 -4.85 -31.34 51.81
C TRP A 10 -4.78 -29.89 52.36
N SER A 11 -4.00 -29.08 51.63
CA SER A 11 -4.35 -27.70 51.29
C SER A 11 -4.22 -27.51 49.77
N LEU A 12 -5.24 -26.87 49.18
CA LEU A 12 -5.35 -26.53 47.76
C LEU A 12 -4.48 -25.31 47.42
N ALA A 13 -3.76 -25.36 46.31
CA ALA A 13 -3.34 -24.17 45.57
C ALA A 13 -3.46 -24.47 44.07
N THR A 14 -4.32 -23.67 43.43
CA THR A 14 -4.66 -23.62 42.01
C THR A 14 -3.42 -23.54 41.11
N ALA A 15 -3.25 -24.54 40.25
CA ALA A 15 -2.33 -24.49 39.12
C ALA A 15 -3.01 -23.75 37.96
N ALA A 16 -2.29 -22.76 37.42
CA ALA A 16 -2.61 -22.09 36.17
C ALA A 16 -2.66 -23.12 35.02
N HIS A 17 -3.56 -22.87 34.07
CA HIS A 17 -3.84 -23.73 32.93
C HIS A 17 -2.57 -23.94 32.08
N ALA A 18 -2.13 -25.20 31.99
CA ALA A 18 -1.24 -25.67 30.94
C ALA A 18 -2.03 -25.81 29.63
N GLU A 19 -1.38 -25.53 28.51
CA GLU A 19 -1.93 -25.79 27.17
C GLU A 19 -2.37 -27.27 27.03
N PRO A 20 -3.49 -27.58 26.35
CA PRO A 20 -3.94 -28.96 26.22
C PRO A 20 -3.01 -29.72 25.26
N ALA A 21 -2.47 -30.84 25.75
CA ALA A 21 -1.78 -31.81 24.90
C ALA A 21 -2.75 -32.36 23.85
N THR A 22 -2.31 -32.45 22.60
CA THR A 22 -3.05 -33.05 21.48
C THR A 22 -3.43 -34.49 21.84
N ASP A 23 -4.73 -34.79 22.01
CA ASP A 23 -5.22 -36.14 22.27
C ASP A 23 -4.88 -37.07 21.09
N GLN A 24 -3.90 -37.96 21.27
CA GLN A 24 -3.65 -39.07 20.36
C GLN A 24 -4.71 -40.14 20.57
N VAL A 25 -5.66 -40.27 19.64
CA VAL A 25 -6.61 -41.38 19.60
C VAL A 25 -5.91 -42.59 18.97
N THR A 26 -5.68 -43.64 19.77
CA THR A 26 -5.14 -44.91 19.28
C THR A 26 -6.30 -45.86 18.97
N LEU A 27 -6.55 -46.10 17.68
CA LEU A 27 -7.57 -47.04 17.22
C LEU A 27 -6.96 -48.43 16.95
N PRO A 28 -7.58 -49.53 17.44
CA PRO A 28 -7.21 -50.87 17.04
C PRO A 28 -7.32 -51.06 15.52
N LEU A 29 -6.37 -51.77 14.90
CA LEU A 29 -6.30 -51.96 13.45
C LEU A 29 -7.61 -52.51 12.85
N ASP A 30 -8.29 -53.38 13.58
CA ASP A 30 -9.56 -53.99 13.15
C ASP A 30 -10.70 -52.96 13.08
N GLU A 31 -10.70 -51.99 13.99
CA GLU A 31 -11.67 -50.89 14.02
C GLU A 31 -11.37 -49.88 12.91
N PHE A 32 -10.09 -49.60 12.68
CA PHE A 32 -9.64 -48.79 11.55
C PHE A 32 -10.05 -49.44 10.21
N LEU A 33 -9.79 -50.73 10.03
CA LEU A 33 -10.14 -51.45 8.80
C LEU A 33 -11.66 -51.52 8.59
N ARG A 34 -12.44 -51.67 9.67
CA ARG A 34 -13.92 -51.63 9.58
C ARG A 34 -14.43 -50.27 9.13
N LEU A 35 -13.91 -49.19 9.70
CA LEU A 35 -14.26 -47.82 9.31
C LEU A 35 -13.81 -47.52 7.88
N TYR A 36 -12.62 -48.01 7.49
CA TYR A 36 -12.07 -47.88 6.14
C TYR A 36 -12.92 -48.60 5.09
N GLU A 37 -13.35 -49.84 5.35
CA GLU A 37 -14.22 -50.61 4.45
C GLU A 37 -15.66 -50.06 4.41
N GLN A 38 -16.19 -49.57 5.54
CA GLN A 38 -17.48 -48.85 5.56
C GLN A 38 -17.43 -47.54 4.76
N GLY A 39 -16.25 -46.92 4.63
CA GLY A 39 -16.03 -45.75 3.80
C GLY A 39 -15.93 -46.03 2.29
N LYS A 40 -15.66 -47.28 1.89
CA LYS A 40 -15.48 -47.67 0.47
C LYS A 40 -16.79 -47.93 -0.28
N VAL A 41 -17.89 -48.21 0.41
CA VAL A 41 -19.19 -48.45 -0.22
C VAL A 41 -20.03 -47.17 -0.14
N ARG A 42 -19.79 -46.23 -1.05
CA ARG A 42 -20.81 -45.23 -1.42
C ARG A 42 -21.48 -45.73 -2.70
N PRO A 43 -22.79 -46.02 -2.73
CA PRO A 43 -23.48 -46.21 -4.01
C PRO A 43 -23.29 -44.93 -4.83
N ASP A 44 -23.02 -45.07 -6.13
CA ASP A 44 -22.94 -43.98 -7.11
C ASP A 44 -24.21 -43.13 -6.99
N ARG A 45 -24.13 -42.07 -6.20
CA ARG A 45 -25.17 -41.07 -6.14
C ARG A 45 -24.90 -40.18 -7.34
N PRO A 46 -25.85 -40.03 -8.29
CA PRO A 46 -25.67 -39.06 -9.36
C PRO A 46 -25.33 -37.73 -8.68
N ALA A 47 -24.19 -37.17 -9.06
CA ALA A 47 -23.65 -35.95 -8.48
C ALA A 47 -24.76 -34.90 -8.49
N ASP A 48 -25.04 -34.31 -7.33
CA ASP A 48 -25.94 -33.16 -7.28
C ASP A 48 -25.38 -32.09 -8.22
N ALA A 49 -26.27 -31.40 -8.94
CA ALA A 49 -25.83 -30.32 -9.81
C ALA A 49 -24.97 -29.34 -9.00
N PRO A 50 -23.85 -28.84 -9.54
CA PRO A 50 -22.94 -27.95 -8.81
C PRO A 50 -23.58 -26.62 -8.42
N ARG A 51 -24.78 -26.33 -8.95
CA ARG A 51 -25.63 -25.20 -8.59
C ARG A 51 -27.06 -25.68 -8.38
N GLU A 52 -27.77 -25.03 -7.48
CA GLU A 52 -29.17 -25.36 -7.17
C GLU A 52 -30.15 -24.88 -8.23
N PHE A 53 -29.83 -23.79 -8.92
CA PHE A 53 -30.61 -23.21 -10.01
C PHE A 53 -29.73 -22.50 -11.05
N ALA A 54 -30.32 -22.17 -12.19
CA ALA A 54 -29.79 -21.22 -13.14
C ALA A 54 -30.89 -20.23 -13.59
N LEU A 55 -30.51 -18.99 -13.85
CA LEU A 55 -31.33 -18.03 -14.58
C LEU A 55 -30.85 -18.00 -16.03
N ALA A 56 -31.55 -18.69 -16.92
CA ALA A 56 -31.17 -18.80 -18.32
C ALA A 56 -31.29 -17.45 -19.04
N SER A 57 -32.32 -16.67 -18.72
CA SER A 57 -32.53 -15.33 -19.26
C SER A 57 -33.39 -14.45 -18.37
N ALA A 58 -33.22 -13.13 -18.48
CA ALA A 58 -34.07 -12.11 -17.90
C ALA A 58 -34.47 -11.09 -18.99
N ALA A 59 -35.76 -10.83 -19.15
CA ALA A 59 -36.27 -9.81 -20.07
C ALA A 59 -37.09 -8.78 -19.30
N TYR A 60 -36.72 -7.50 -19.41
CA TYR A 60 -37.39 -6.38 -18.79
C TYR A 60 -38.13 -5.57 -19.84
N ASP A 61 -39.44 -5.45 -19.70
CA ASP A 61 -40.29 -4.60 -20.55
C ASP A 61 -41.03 -3.60 -19.67
N GLY A 62 -40.88 -2.31 -19.91
CA GLY A 62 -41.47 -1.31 -19.04
C GLY A 62 -41.67 0.06 -19.67
N GLU A 63 -42.34 0.91 -18.91
CA GLU A 63 -42.57 2.31 -19.26
C GLU A 63 -42.30 3.25 -18.09
N VAL A 64 -41.85 4.46 -18.41
CA VAL A 64 -41.74 5.54 -17.42
C VAL A 64 -43.11 6.18 -17.23
N VAL A 65 -43.51 6.30 -15.96
CA VAL A 65 -44.75 6.94 -15.54
C VAL A 65 -44.45 8.39 -15.16
N LEU A 66 -45.25 9.30 -15.73
CA LEU A 66 -45.24 10.72 -15.44
C LEU A 66 -46.38 11.07 -14.46
N GLU A 67 -46.11 11.91 -13.47
CA GLU A 67 -47.12 12.59 -12.65
C GLU A 67 -46.92 14.10 -12.82
N ASP A 68 -47.99 14.83 -13.13
CA ASP A 68 -47.97 16.27 -13.43
C ASP A 68 -46.91 16.70 -14.49
N GLY A 69 -46.57 15.78 -15.41
CA GLY A 69 -45.57 16.00 -16.46
C GLY A 69 -44.13 15.67 -16.06
N GLU A 70 -43.89 15.29 -14.80
CA GLU A 70 -42.59 14.91 -14.28
C GLU A 70 -42.46 13.38 -14.13
N PRO A 71 -41.32 12.78 -14.49
CA PRO A 71 -41.09 11.34 -14.36
C PRO A 71 -40.86 10.92 -12.90
N VAL A 72 -41.72 10.05 -12.38
CA VAL A 72 -41.69 9.63 -10.97
C VAL A 72 -41.27 8.17 -10.76
N SER A 73 -41.57 7.30 -11.72
CA SER A 73 -41.22 5.87 -11.62
C SER A 73 -41.10 5.22 -12.98
N ALA A 74 -40.34 4.12 -13.05
CA ALA A 74 -40.33 3.21 -14.18
C ALA A 74 -41.04 1.93 -13.76
N VAL A 75 -42.16 1.60 -14.41
CA VAL A 75 -42.92 0.37 -14.13
C VAL A 75 -42.51 -0.69 -15.14
N LEU A 76 -41.91 -1.77 -14.64
CA LEU A 76 -41.35 -2.84 -15.46
C LEU A 76 -42.02 -4.18 -15.17
N SER A 77 -42.11 -4.99 -16.22
CA SER A 77 -42.46 -6.40 -16.19
C SER A 77 -41.21 -7.21 -16.54
N ALA A 78 -40.62 -7.86 -15.54
CA ALA A 78 -39.53 -8.81 -15.73
C ALA A 78 -40.06 -10.21 -15.99
N ARG A 79 -39.47 -10.91 -16.97
CA ARG A 79 -39.67 -12.35 -17.19
C ARG A 79 -38.35 -13.07 -17.01
N PHE A 80 -38.26 -13.89 -15.97
CA PHE A 80 -37.10 -14.72 -15.67
C PHE A 80 -37.35 -16.15 -16.12
N LYS A 81 -36.42 -16.72 -16.88
CA LYS A 81 -36.42 -18.15 -17.20
C LYS A 81 -35.55 -18.89 -16.20
N VAL A 82 -36.18 -19.53 -15.22
CA VAL A 82 -35.52 -20.25 -14.14
C VAL A 82 -35.39 -21.72 -14.52
N GLU A 83 -34.25 -22.31 -14.23
CA GLU A 83 -34.03 -23.75 -14.28
C GLU A 83 -33.72 -24.26 -12.87
N ASN A 84 -34.62 -25.07 -12.31
CA ASN A 84 -34.38 -25.74 -11.04
C ASN A 84 -33.54 -27.00 -11.29
N LEU A 85 -32.32 -27.01 -10.75
CA LEU A 85 -31.33 -28.08 -10.93
C LEU A 85 -31.27 -29.02 -9.72
N ARG A 86 -32.09 -28.77 -8.68
CA ARG A 86 -32.20 -29.67 -7.53
C ARG A 86 -32.96 -30.93 -7.91
N LYS A 87 -32.76 -31.99 -7.12
CA LYS A 87 -33.52 -33.24 -7.24
C LYS A 87 -35.02 -32.99 -6.97
N PRO A 88 -35.92 -33.74 -7.60
CA PRO A 88 -37.35 -33.68 -7.30
C PRO A 88 -37.64 -33.83 -5.80
N GLY A 89 -38.56 -32.98 -5.29
CA GLY A 89 -38.93 -32.94 -3.88
C GLY A 89 -38.12 -31.97 -3.01
N PHE A 90 -37.11 -31.29 -3.57
CA PHE A 90 -36.38 -30.22 -2.89
C PHE A 90 -36.83 -28.85 -3.37
N TRP A 91 -37.00 -27.93 -2.43
CA TRP A 91 -37.27 -26.51 -2.71
C TRP A 91 -36.00 -25.78 -3.12
N VAL A 92 -36.15 -24.79 -4.00
CA VAL A 92 -35.08 -23.90 -4.47
C VAL A 92 -35.40 -22.45 -4.15
N ARG A 93 -34.35 -21.64 -3.98
CA ARG A 93 -34.42 -20.23 -3.63
C ARG A 93 -33.73 -19.42 -4.73
N VAL A 94 -34.45 -18.56 -5.41
CA VAL A 94 -33.95 -17.85 -6.61
C VAL A 94 -34.09 -16.34 -6.42
N PRO A 95 -32.99 -15.57 -6.25
CA PRO A 95 -33.06 -14.12 -6.16
C PRO A 95 -33.46 -13.54 -7.53
N LEU A 96 -34.48 -12.68 -7.54
CA LEU A 96 -35.06 -12.13 -8.78
C LEU A 96 -34.80 -10.63 -8.92
N LEU A 97 -35.05 -9.86 -7.86
CA LEU A 97 -34.93 -8.40 -7.85
C LEU A 97 -34.37 -7.90 -6.51
N PRO A 98 -33.61 -6.81 -6.49
CA PRO A 98 -33.15 -6.18 -5.25
C PRO A 98 -34.31 -5.52 -4.47
N ALA A 99 -34.11 -5.27 -3.17
CA ALA A 99 -35.11 -4.70 -2.27
C ALA A 99 -35.36 -3.20 -2.48
N ASP A 100 -34.55 -2.52 -3.30
CA ASP A 100 -34.67 -1.10 -3.62
C ASP A 100 -35.70 -0.81 -4.73
N VAL A 101 -36.30 -1.84 -5.31
CA VAL A 101 -37.47 -1.72 -6.21
C VAL A 101 -38.76 -2.15 -5.51
N ALA A 102 -39.89 -1.57 -5.91
CA ALA A 102 -41.19 -1.92 -5.36
C ALA A 102 -41.87 -3.02 -6.17
N VAL A 103 -41.86 -4.27 -5.70
CA VAL A 103 -42.56 -5.39 -6.35
C VAL A 103 -44.09 -5.26 -6.17
N GLN A 104 -44.82 -5.26 -7.28
CA GLN A 104 -46.29 -5.17 -7.33
C GLN A 104 -46.95 -6.56 -7.39
N SER A 105 -46.36 -7.48 -8.16
CA SER A 105 -46.87 -8.85 -8.30
C SER A 105 -45.77 -9.79 -8.79
N ALA A 106 -45.78 -11.05 -8.36
CA ALA A 106 -44.91 -12.10 -8.89
C ALA A 106 -45.75 -13.35 -9.16
N THR A 107 -45.60 -13.95 -10.33
CA THR A 107 -46.39 -15.11 -10.76
C THR A 107 -45.56 -16.18 -11.45
N ILE A 108 -45.95 -17.44 -11.29
CA ILE A 108 -45.47 -18.58 -12.07
C ILE A 108 -46.68 -19.19 -12.78
N GLY A 109 -46.64 -19.26 -14.11
CA GLY A 109 -47.77 -19.77 -14.89
C GLY A 109 -49.10 -19.02 -14.64
N GLY A 110 -49.01 -17.73 -14.32
CA GLY A 110 -50.17 -16.87 -14.04
C GLY A 110 -50.78 -17.01 -12.63
N LYS A 111 -50.18 -17.81 -11.74
CA LYS A 111 -50.57 -17.91 -10.32
C LYS A 111 -49.55 -17.22 -9.43
N ASP A 112 -50.00 -16.68 -8.30
CA ASP A 112 -49.13 -16.00 -7.34
C ASP A 112 -47.95 -16.89 -6.93
N ALA A 113 -46.75 -16.32 -7.01
CA ALA A 113 -45.50 -16.99 -6.67
C ALA A 113 -45.07 -16.65 -5.24
N PRO A 114 -44.57 -17.62 -4.44
CA PRO A 114 -44.07 -17.33 -3.10
C PRO A 114 -42.76 -16.55 -3.21
N VAL A 115 -42.77 -15.28 -2.80
CA VAL A 115 -41.58 -14.41 -2.78
C VAL A 115 -41.33 -13.94 -1.35
N VAL A 116 -40.09 -14.08 -0.90
CA VAL A 116 -39.63 -13.60 0.40
C VAL A 116 -38.51 -12.56 0.23
N LEU A 117 -38.34 -11.67 1.19
CA LEU A 117 -37.22 -10.74 1.21
C LEU A 117 -36.07 -11.33 2.04
N GLU A 118 -34.94 -11.62 1.41
CA GLU A 118 -33.75 -12.16 2.08
C GLU A 118 -32.48 -11.55 1.51
N ASN A 119 -31.53 -11.20 2.37
CA ASN A 119 -30.24 -10.62 1.99
C ASN A 119 -30.35 -9.41 1.05
N GLY A 120 -31.42 -8.62 1.17
CA GLY A 120 -31.67 -7.45 0.31
C GLY A 120 -32.25 -7.79 -1.06
N TRP A 121 -32.78 -9.00 -1.28
CA TRP A 121 -33.38 -9.44 -2.54
C TRP A 121 -34.77 -10.06 -2.33
N TYR A 122 -35.69 -9.74 -3.24
CA TYR A 122 -36.89 -10.51 -3.49
C TYR A 122 -36.50 -11.86 -4.10
N THR A 123 -36.70 -12.91 -3.31
CA THR A 123 -36.27 -14.27 -3.58
C THR A 123 -37.48 -15.16 -3.74
N LEU A 124 -37.61 -15.80 -4.91
CA LEU A 124 -38.61 -16.83 -5.16
C LEU A 124 -38.28 -18.09 -4.38
N VAL A 125 -39.31 -18.71 -3.78
CA VAL A 125 -39.21 -20.00 -3.09
C VAL A 125 -40.20 -20.97 -3.72
N THR A 126 -39.71 -22.02 -4.38
CA THR A 126 -40.56 -22.99 -5.10
C THR A 126 -39.94 -24.38 -5.15
N ASP A 127 -40.76 -25.42 -5.27
CA ASP A 127 -40.35 -26.81 -5.54
C ASP A 127 -40.55 -27.23 -7.00
N GLN A 128 -41.03 -26.31 -7.85
CA GLN A 128 -41.25 -26.56 -9.27
C GLN A 128 -39.97 -27.01 -9.97
N GLN A 129 -40.06 -28.12 -10.71
CA GLN A 129 -38.91 -28.80 -11.31
C GLN A 129 -38.68 -28.36 -12.76
N GLY A 130 -37.43 -28.43 -13.20
CA GLY A 130 -37.02 -28.12 -14.58
C GLY A 130 -37.10 -26.63 -14.90
N ALA A 131 -37.26 -26.31 -16.19
CA ALA A 131 -37.33 -24.94 -16.68
C ALA A 131 -38.75 -24.35 -16.58
N PHE A 132 -38.88 -23.16 -16.02
CA PHE A 132 -40.14 -22.43 -15.92
C PHE A 132 -39.94 -20.92 -15.92
N ASP A 133 -41.00 -20.18 -16.28
CA ASP A 133 -40.97 -18.72 -16.33
C ASP A 133 -41.58 -18.10 -15.08
N VAL A 134 -40.93 -17.06 -14.58
CA VAL A 134 -41.40 -16.23 -13.47
C VAL A 134 -41.61 -14.82 -14.00
N ALA A 135 -42.85 -14.33 -13.90
CA ALA A 135 -43.21 -12.98 -14.30
C ALA A 135 -43.35 -12.09 -13.06
N VAL A 136 -42.56 -11.02 -12.98
CA VAL A 136 -42.58 -10.07 -11.86
C VAL A 136 -42.87 -8.67 -12.39
N ARG A 137 -43.89 -8.01 -11.85
CA ARG A 137 -44.17 -6.59 -12.11
C ARG A 137 -43.67 -5.77 -10.94
N PHE A 138 -42.94 -4.70 -11.20
CA PHE A 138 -42.34 -3.85 -10.17
C PHE A 138 -42.16 -2.41 -10.65
N ALA A 139 -41.90 -1.50 -9.73
CA ALA A 139 -41.56 -0.11 -10.02
C ALA A 139 -40.18 0.25 -9.46
N ALA A 140 -39.36 0.92 -10.26
CA ALA A 140 -38.12 1.56 -9.83
C ALA A 140 -38.35 3.07 -9.69
N ALA A 141 -37.79 3.69 -8.65
CA ALA A 141 -37.87 5.14 -8.48
C ALA A 141 -37.06 5.84 -9.58
N VAL A 142 -37.64 6.88 -10.18
CA VAL A 142 -36.97 7.74 -11.15
C VAL A 142 -36.61 9.05 -10.45
N GLY A 143 -35.37 9.50 -10.63
CA GLY A 143 -34.89 10.76 -10.09
C GLY A 143 -34.40 11.67 -11.21
N THR A 144 -34.52 12.98 -10.97
CA THR A 144 -33.95 14.02 -11.84
C THR A 144 -32.91 14.81 -11.04
N SER A 145 -31.70 14.91 -11.57
CA SER A 145 -30.60 15.68 -10.98
C SER A 145 -29.76 16.30 -12.09
N GLU A 146 -29.38 17.57 -11.95
CA GLU A 146 -28.48 18.27 -12.88
C GLU A 146 -28.92 18.19 -14.36
N GLY A 147 -30.24 18.15 -14.62
CA GLY A 147 -30.79 18.09 -15.98
C GLY A 147 -30.84 16.69 -16.61
N SER A 148 -30.36 15.66 -15.90
CA SER A 148 -30.48 14.26 -16.28
C SER A 148 -31.52 13.54 -15.41
N THR A 149 -32.38 12.76 -16.06
CA THR A 149 -33.40 11.94 -15.42
C THR A 149 -33.05 10.47 -15.60
N GLY A 150 -33.22 9.63 -14.58
CA GLY A 150 -32.96 8.21 -14.72
C GLY A 150 -33.35 7.35 -13.53
N PHE A 151 -33.12 6.05 -13.67
CA PHE A 151 -33.26 5.06 -12.61
C PHE A 151 -32.15 4.01 -12.68
N SER A 152 -31.92 3.32 -11.58
CA SER A 152 -30.94 2.23 -11.51
C SER A 152 -31.35 1.16 -10.51
N PHE A 153 -31.05 -0.11 -10.81
CA PHE A 153 -31.17 -1.23 -9.86
C PHE A 153 -30.23 -2.39 -10.24
N GLN A 154 -29.91 -3.26 -9.28
CA GLN A 154 -29.05 -4.43 -9.50
C GLN A 154 -29.76 -5.53 -10.31
N LEU A 155 -29.03 -6.15 -11.25
CA LEU A 155 -29.52 -7.25 -12.08
C LEU A 155 -29.26 -8.60 -11.40
N ALA A 156 -30.25 -9.50 -11.43
CA ALA A 156 -30.04 -10.89 -11.04
C ALA A 156 -29.14 -11.61 -12.08
N PRO A 157 -28.08 -12.31 -11.65
CA PRO A 157 -27.15 -12.99 -12.56
C PRO A 157 -27.85 -13.94 -13.54
N SER A 158 -27.88 -13.59 -14.83
CA SER A 158 -28.65 -14.29 -15.86
C SER A 158 -27.84 -14.53 -17.14
N GLY A 159 -28.08 -15.63 -17.84
CA GLY A 159 -27.33 -15.99 -19.06
C GLY A 159 -27.52 -15.02 -20.23
N ALA A 160 -28.71 -14.44 -20.38
CA ALA A 160 -29.02 -13.41 -21.37
C ALA A 160 -29.98 -12.38 -20.80
N THR A 161 -29.66 -11.09 -20.92
CA THR A 161 -30.46 -10.01 -20.34
C THR A 161 -30.86 -8.98 -21.39
N THR A 162 -32.15 -8.66 -21.47
CA THR A 162 -32.68 -7.68 -22.43
C THR A 162 -33.56 -6.65 -21.75
N LEU A 163 -33.55 -5.43 -22.28
CA LEU A 163 -34.40 -4.32 -21.86
C LEU A 163 -35.14 -3.76 -23.06
N GLN A 164 -36.44 -3.52 -22.87
CA GLN A 164 -37.24 -2.62 -23.69
C GLN A 164 -37.91 -1.60 -22.76
N LEU A 165 -37.55 -0.32 -22.91
CA LEU A 165 -38.10 0.76 -22.10
C LEU A 165 -38.78 1.78 -23.01
N ALA A 166 -40.01 2.14 -22.68
CA ALA A 166 -40.72 3.25 -23.31
C ALA A 166 -40.74 4.48 -22.38
N VAL A 167 -40.27 5.62 -22.87
CA VAL A 167 -40.36 6.90 -22.15
C VAL A 167 -41.31 7.81 -22.91
N PRO A 168 -42.41 8.28 -22.29
CA PRO A 168 -43.26 9.30 -22.88
C PRO A 168 -42.45 10.60 -23.05
N ALA A 169 -42.38 11.11 -24.27
CA ALA A 169 -41.61 12.30 -24.58
C ALA A 169 -42.23 13.06 -25.75
N THR A 170 -42.46 14.36 -25.56
CA THR A 170 -42.81 15.30 -26.63
C THR A 170 -41.57 15.91 -27.29
N ASP A 171 -40.49 16.00 -26.53
CA ASP A 171 -39.19 16.54 -26.96
C ASP A 171 -38.26 15.42 -27.41
N ALA A 172 -37.24 15.78 -28.19
CA ALA A 172 -36.15 14.87 -28.50
C ALA A 172 -35.32 14.62 -27.22
N LEU A 173 -34.91 13.38 -27.00
CA LEU A 173 -34.24 12.92 -25.79
C LEU A 173 -32.97 12.17 -26.17
N ASP A 174 -31.87 12.47 -25.46
CA ASP A 174 -30.63 11.72 -25.54
C ASP A 174 -30.61 10.65 -24.44
N PHE A 175 -30.41 9.38 -24.81
CA PHE A 175 -30.52 8.22 -23.92
C PHE A 175 -29.16 7.55 -23.72
N THR A 176 -28.84 7.31 -22.45
CA THR A 176 -27.70 6.49 -22.05
C THR A 176 -28.20 5.28 -21.26
N VAL A 177 -27.87 4.07 -21.73
CA VAL A 177 -28.04 2.82 -20.97
C VAL A 177 -26.64 2.31 -20.63
N ALA A 178 -26.25 2.45 -19.36
CA ALA A 178 -24.89 2.12 -18.93
C ALA A 178 -24.58 0.63 -19.15
N ASN A 179 -23.36 0.34 -19.62
CA ASN A 179 -22.85 -1.00 -19.86
C ASN A 179 -23.71 -1.86 -20.82
N ALA A 180 -24.54 -1.25 -21.66
CA ALA A 180 -25.43 -1.99 -22.56
C ALA A 180 -25.02 -1.81 -24.04
N ARG A 181 -25.34 -2.81 -24.86
CA ARG A 181 -25.35 -2.66 -26.31
C ARG A 181 -26.74 -2.21 -26.74
N LEU A 182 -26.86 -0.95 -27.14
CA LEU A 182 -28.08 -0.40 -27.71
C LEU A 182 -28.40 -1.12 -29.03
N GLN A 183 -29.60 -1.71 -29.12
CA GLN A 183 -30.07 -2.42 -30.32
C GLN A 183 -30.91 -1.53 -31.22
N SER A 184 -31.78 -0.74 -30.61
CA SER A 184 -32.60 0.22 -31.33
C SER A 184 -32.98 1.36 -30.41
N ASP A 185 -33.06 2.55 -30.99
CA ASP A 185 -33.62 3.73 -30.36
C ASP A 185 -34.53 4.42 -31.38
N ARG A 186 -35.83 4.42 -31.08
CA ARG A 186 -36.85 4.87 -32.05
C ARG A 186 -37.97 5.61 -31.37
N THR A 187 -38.56 6.57 -32.10
CA THR A 187 -39.78 7.24 -31.67
C THR A 187 -40.99 6.51 -32.25
N ALA A 188 -41.93 6.09 -31.40
CA ALA A 188 -43.17 5.44 -31.80
C ALA A 188 -44.34 5.92 -30.93
N GLY A 189 -45.38 6.48 -31.56
CA GLY A 189 -46.63 6.85 -30.88
C GLY A 189 -46.47 7.85 -29.73
N GLY A 190 -45.64 8.88 -29.90
CA GLY A 190 -45.37 9.89 -28.86
C GLY A 190 -44.50 9.40 -27.69
N ARG A 191 -43.84 8.26 -27.87
CA ARG A 191 -42.88 7.70 -26.90
C ARG A 191 -41.56 7.43 -27.59
N ARG A 192 -40.46 7.59 -26.87
CA ARG A 192 -39.15 7.02 -27.26
C ARG A 192 -39.07 5.61 -26.72
N VAL A 193 -38.73 4.65 -27.57
CA VAL A 193 -38.60 3.23 -27.20
C VAL A 193 -37.15 2.82 -27.41
N VAL A 194 -36.50 2.48 -26.31
CA VAL A 194 -35.12 2.04 -26.24
C VAL A 194 -35.08 0.53 -26.03
N THR A 195 -34.34 -0.18 -26.88
CA THR A 195 -34.09 -1.61 -26.73
C THR A 195 -32.60 -1.86 -26.61
N ALA A 196 -32.19 -2.60 -25.58
CA ALA A 196 -30.78 -2.86 -25.30
C ALA A 196 -30.55 -4.29 -24.81
N THR A 197 -29.35 -4.82 -25.10
CA THR A 197 -28.83 -6.05 -24.47
C THR A 197 -27.89 -5.67 -23.35
N LEU A 198 -28.07 -6.30 -22.19
CA LEU A 198 -27.34 -6.04 -20.95
C LEU A 198 -26.37 -7.19 -20.66
N PRO A 199 -25.29 -6.93 -19.90
CA PRO A 199 -24.39 -7.96 -19.42
C PRO A 199 -25.11 -8.92 -18.46
N ALA A 200 -24.52 -10.10 -18.24
CA ALA A 200 -25.09 -11.15 -17.40
C ALA A 200 -25.24 -10.74 -15.92
N THR A 201 -24.45 -9.77 -15.46
CA THR A 201 -24.39 -9.29 -14.08
C THR A 201 -24.11 -7.79 -14.03
N GLY A 202 -24.40 -7.12 -12.91
CA GLY A 202 -24.12 -5.70 -12.70
C GLY A 202 -25.37 -4.93 -12.27
N ALA A 203 -25.43 -3.65 -12.64
CA ALA A 203 -26.60 -2.82 -12.46
C ALA A 203 -27.17 -2.41 -13.82
N LEU A 204 -28.50 -2.40 -13.93
CA LEU A 204 -29.16 -1.66 -14.99
C LEU A 204 -29.23 -0.20 -14.56
N SER A 205 -28.63 0.70 -15.35
CA SER A 205 -28.77 2.15 -15.18
C SER A 205 -29.20 2.76 -16.50
N VAL A 206 -30.34 3.45 -16.47
CA VAL A 206 -30.89 4.17 -17.62
C VAL A 206 -30.99 5.64 -17.25
N GLN A 207 -30.43 6.50 -18.10
CA GLN A 207 -30.46 7.94 -17.98
C GLN A 207 -30.89 8.57 -19.30
N TRP A 208 -31.61 9.68 -19.22
CA TRP A 208 -31.96 10.48 -20.37
C TRP A 208 -32.04 11.96 -20.01
N GLN A 209 -31.79 12.80 -21.00
CA GLN A 209 -31.88 14.26 -20.89
C GLN A 209 -32.52 14.83 -22.15
N ARG A 210 -33.03 16.05 -22.06
CA ARG A 210 -33.58 16.74 -23.24
C ARG A 210 -32.46 16.98 -24.24
N GLU A 211 -32.64 16.52 -25.48
CA GLU A 211 -31.72 16.77 -26.57
C GLU A 211 -31.75 18.27 -26.88
N VAL A 212 -30.62 18.95 -26.63
CA VAL A 212 -30.50 20.38 -26.90
C VAL A 212 -30.35 20.57 -28.40
N ALA A 213 -31.26 21.34 -29.01
CA ALA A 213 -31.16 21.72 -30.42
C ALA A 213 -29.78 22.34 -30.70
N GLU A 214 -29.09 21.87 -31.75
CA GLU A 214 -27.73 22.27 -32.15
C GLU A 214 -27.51 23.78 -32.29
N THR A 215 -28.57 24.60 -32.31
CA THR A 215 -28.53 26.04 -32.57
C THR A 215 -28.23 26.91 -31.33
N GLU A 216 -28.14 26.36 -30.12
CA GLU A 216 -27.75 27.13 -28.91
C GLU A 216 -26.53 26.56 -28.15
N LYS A 217 -25.64 25.79 -28.80
CA LYS A 217 -24.34 25.46 -28.19
C LYS A 217 -23.38 26.65 -28.37
N GLN A 218 -23.24 27.46 -27.32
CA GLN A 218 -22.06 28.33 -27.22
C GLN A 218 -20.81 27.45 -27.27
N ALA A 219 -19.83 27.83 -28.09
CA ALA A 219 -18.55 27.14 -28.17
C ALA A 219 -17.92 27.03 -26.78
N SER A 220 -17.26 25.91 -26.50
CA SER A 220 -16.58 25.69 -25.23
C SER A 220 -15.57 26.81 -24.97
N ARG A 221 -15.52 27.28 -23.72
CA ARG A 221 -14.47 28.21 -23.28
C ARG A 221 -13.67 27.56 -22.17
N VAL A 222 -12.38 27.39 -22.41
CA VAL A 222 -11.47 26.72 -21.50
C VAL A 222 -10.49 27.73 -20.95
N TYR A 223 -10.37 27.78 -19.62
CA TYR A 223 -9.33 28.53 -18.92
C TYR A 223 -8.38 27.53 -18.27
N SER A 224 -7.09 27.66 -18.54
CA SER A 224 -6.09 26.70 -18.09
C SER A 224 -5.10 27.32 -17.11
N GLU A 225 -4.76 26.54 -16.09
CA GLU A 225 -3.69 26.81 -15.14
C GLU A 225 -2.71 25.64 -15.12
N VAL A 226 -1.47 25.90 -15.55
CA VAL A 226 -0.44 24.88 -15.71
C VAL A 226 0.59 24.99 -14.58
N HIS A 227 0.76 23.91 -13.84
CA HIS A 227 1.76 23.79 -12.78
C HIS A 227 2.86 22.83 -13.22
N SER A 228 4.10 23.30 -13.30
CA SER A 228 5.24 22.49 -13.73
C SER A 228 6.28 22.42 -12.61
N LEU A 229 6.52 21.21 -12.10
CA LEU A 229 7.66 20.92 -11.23
C LEU A 229 8.78 20.32 -12.08
N VAL A 230 9.87 21.06 -12.24
CA VAL A 230 11.00 20.67 -13.08
C VAL A 230 12.18 20.25 -12.19
N GLY A 231 12.63 19.01 -12.35
CA GLY A 231 13.82 18.48 -11.69
C GLY A 231 15.00 18.45 -12.65
N VAL A 232 16.11 19.06 -12.26
CA VAL A 232 17.38 19.00 -13.00
C VAL A 232 18.35 18.12 -12.21
N GLY A 233 18.77 17.00 -12.80
CA GLY A 233 19.77 16.09 -12.24
C GLY A 233 20.94 15.85 -13.19
N ASP A 234 21.89 15.01 -12.76
CA ASP A 234 23.01 14.60 -13.58
C ASP A 234 22.53 13.77 -14.78
N GLY A 235 22.63 14.33 -15.98
CA GLY A 235 22.25 13.69 -17.24
C GLY A 235 20.75 13.57 -17.52
N LEU A 236 19.87 14.08 -16.66
CA LEU A 236 18.41 13.96 -16.82
C LEU A 236 17.68 15.21 -16.34
N LEU A 237 16.72 15.66 -17.14
CA LEU A 237 15.73 16.66 -16.76
C LEU A 237 14.35 16.01 -16.76
N THR A 238 13.65 16.11 -15.64
CA THR A 238 12.27 15.62 -15.49
C THR A 238 11.31 16.78 -15.31
N ALA A 239 10.07 16.63 -15.77
CA ALA A 239 9.00 17.58 -15.51
C ALA A 239 7.71 16.85 -15.17
N HIS A 240 7.18 17.14 -13.98
CA HIS A 240 5.85 16.73 -13.56
C HIS A 240 4.90 17.91 -13.77
N VAL A 241 3.91 17.74 -14.64
CA VAL A 241 3.02 18.82 -15.06
C VAL A 241 1.59 18.50 -14.67
N THR A 242 0.95 19.39 -13.92
CA THR A 242 -0.48 19.34 -13.63
C THR A 242 -1.17 20.47 -14.37
N VAL A 243 -2.11 20.13 -15.25
CA VAL A 243 -2.94 21.07 -16.00
C VAL A 243 -4.33 21.09 -15.37
N GLN A 244 -4.77 22.27 -14.93
CA GLN A 244 -6.06 22.49 -14.29
C GLN A 244 -6.93 23.35 -15.18
N ASP A 245 -7.98 22.75 -15.73
CA ASP A 245 -8.91 23.40 -16.63
C ASP A 245 -10.20 23.78 -15.93
N THR A 246 -10.72 24.94 -16.30
CA THR A 246 -12.10 25.37 -16.05
C THR A 246 -12.82 25.48 -17.39
N ILE A 247 -13.76 24.57 -17.64
CA ILE A 247 -14.50 24.40 -18.89
C ILE A 247 -15.90 24.98 -18.70
N LEU A 248 -16.22 26.00 -19.51
CA LEU A 248 -17.51 26.69 -19.51
C LEU A 248 -18.27 26.46 -20.83
N PHE A 249 -19.60 26.55 -20.75
CA PHE A 249 -20.54 26.31 -21.86
C PHE A 249 -20.60 24.85 -22.29
N ALA A 250 -20.10 24.50 -23.47
CA ALA A 250 -20.05 23.12 -23.93
C ALA A 250 -18.88 22.35 -23.30
N GLY A 251 -19.11 21.10 -22.90
CA GLY A 251 -18.04 20.20 -22.47
C GLY A 251 -17.06 19.85 -23.58
N ILE A 252 -15.86 19.41 -23.20
CA ILE A 252 -14.79 18.98 -24.14
C ILE A 252 -14.45 17.51 -23.92
N ASP A 253 -14.32 16.74 -24.99
CA ASP A 253 -13.92 15.33 -24.95
C ASP A 253 -12.47 15.11 -25.44
N THR A 254 -11.81 16.19 -25.86
CA THR A 254 -10.46 16.19 -26.42
C THR A 254 -9.67 17.37 -25.87
N LEU A 255 -8.47 17.11 -25.36
CA LEU A 255 -7.51 18.14 -24.98
C LEU A 255 -6.27 18.03 -25.88
N ASN A 256 -5.75 19.17 -26.33
CA ASN A 256 -4.53 19.23 -27.13
C ASN A 256 -3.49 20.06 -26.38
N LEU A 257 -2.29 19.52 -26.21
CA LEU A 257 -1.19 20.18 -25.51
C LEU A 257 0.08 20.16 -26.37
N GLU A 258 0.72 21.30 -26.55
CA GLU A 258 2.08 21.38 -27.11
C GLU A 258 3.08 20.98 -26.03
N VAL A 259 3.79 19.89 -26.28
CA VAL A 259 4.90 19.40 -25.47
C VAL A 259 6.21 19.83 -26.17
N PRO A 260 7.23 20.32 -25.43
CA PRO A 260 8.54 20.59 -26.00
C PRO A 260 9.09 19.39 -26.77
N ARG A 261 9.61 19.61 -27.98
CA ARG A 261 9.95 18.52 -28.92
C ARG A 261 11.08 17.60 -28.48
N ASP A 262 11.89 18.07 -27.55
CA ASP A 262 12.99 17.34 -26.95
C ASP A 262 12.60 16.62 -25.65
N MET A 263 11.31 16.68 -25.28
CA MET A 263 10.74 15.91 -24.19
C MET A 263 10.09 14.63 -24.67
N THR A 264 10.27 13.58 -23.87
CA THR A 264 9.56 12.31 -24.00
C THR A 264 8.44 12.27 -22.98
N VAL A 265 7.21 12.00 -23.43
CA VAL A 265 6.04 11.80 -22.54
C VAL A 265 6.07 10.38 -21.99
N LEU A 266 6.22 10.25 -20.66
CA LEU A 266 6.27 8.96 -19.96
C LEU A 266 4.89 8.46 -19.56
N GLY A 267 4.03 9.39 -19.17
CA GLY A 267 2.71 9.07 -18.65
C GLY A 267 1.76 10.26 -18.73
N VAL A 268 0.50 9.94 -18.97
CA VAL A 268 -0.62 10.88 -18.96
C VAL A 268 -1.72 10.26 -18.11
N ALA A 269 -2.23 11.01 -17.14
CA ALA A 269 -3.28 10.54 -16.24
C ALA A 269 -4.34 11.62 -16.03
N GLY A 270 -5.60 11.23 -16.06
CA GLY A 270 -6.74 12.12 -15.83
C GLY A 270 -8.05 11.35 -15.70
N PRO A 271 -9.09 11.92 -15.06
CA PRO A 271 -10.40 11.29 -14.98
C PRO A 271 -10.96 10.96 -16.38
N GLY A 272 -11.45 9.73 -16.56
CA GLY A 272 -12.03 9.25 -17.82
C GLY A 272 -11.14 9.32 -19.06
N LEU A 273 -9.81 9.36 -18.89
CA LEU A 273 -8.86 9.22 -19.98
C LEU A 273 -9.15 7.93 -20.76
N ARG A 274 -9.44 8.06 -22.07
CA ARG A 274 -9.65 6.95 -22.99
C ARG A 274 -8.34 6.51 -23.61
N ASP A 275 -7.63 7.47 -24.20
CA ASP A 275 -6.40 7.26 -24.95
C ASP A 275 -5.63 8.57 -25.04
N TRP A 276 -4.34 8.49 -25.35
CA TRP A 276 -3.52 9.65 -25.65
C TRP A 276 -2.42 9.32 -26.65
N SER A 277 -2.04 10.30 -27.46
CA SER A 277 -0.98 10.14 -28.46
C SER A 277 -0.24 11.45 -28.67
N VAL A 278 1.05 11.37 -28.96
CA VAL A 278 1.88 12.53 -29.31
C VAL A 278 2.22 12.42 -30.80
N ASP A 279 1.96 13.49 -31.54
CA ASP A 279 2.29 13.56 -32.97
C ASP A 279 3.74 14.00 -33.24
N GLU A 280 4.17 13.97 -34.50
CA GLU A 280 5.51 14.41 -34.93
C GLU A 280 5.78 15.91 -34.69
N ALA A 281 4.72 16.72 -34.54
CA ALA A 281 4.84 18.14 -34.27
C ALA A 281 5.09 18.45 -32.78
N GLY A 282 4.90 17.46 -31.89
CA GLY A 282 4.98 17.59 -30.44
C GLY A 282 3.63 17.88 -29.79
N VAL A 283 2.52 17.71 -30.50
CA VAL A 283 1.17 17.90 -29.96
C VAL A 283 0.69 16.59 -29.34
N LEU A 284 0.48 16.63 -28.03
CA LEU A 284 -0.20 15.60 -27.27
C LEU A 284 -1.72 15.78 -27.40
N THR A 285 -2.38 14.82 -28.04
CA THR A 285 -3.84 14.71 -28.07
C THR A 285 -4.30 13.72 -27.01
N VAL A 286 -5.18 14.19 -26.12
CA VAL A 286 -5.78 13.43 -25.02
C VAL A 286 -7.26 13.26 -25.30
N LEU A 287 -7.72 12.01 -25.40
CA LEU A 287 -9.11 11.66 -25.69
C LEU A 287 -9.79 11.17 -24.41
N LEU A 288 -10.98 11.69 -24.14
CA LEU A 288 -11.78 11.32 -22.97
C LEU A 288 -12.94 10.38 -23.35
N ASN A 289 -13.41 9.61 -22.38
CA ASN A 289 -14.60 8.76 -22.52
C ASN A 289 -15.92 9.53 -22.35
N TYR A 290 -15.85 10.81 -21.99
CA TYR A 290 -17.01 11.68 -21.79
C TYR A 290 -16.62 13.15 -22.09
N ALA A 291 -17.62 14.00 -22.32
CA ALA A 291 -17.39 15.44 -22.43
C ALA A 291 -17.19 16.03 -21.02
N ALA A 292 -15.96 16.43 -20.71
CA ALA A 292 -15.62 17.07 -19.44
C ALA A 292 -16.23 18.47 -19.35
N GLU A 293 -16.82 18.77 -18.20
CA GLU A 293 -17.46 20.05 -17.87
C GLU A 293 -16.96 20.54 -16.50
N GLY A 294 -16.98 21.86 -16.27
CA GLY A 294 -16.52 22.44 -15.01
C GLY A 294 -15.01 22.26 -14.83
N SER A 295 -14.57 21.74 -13.69
CA SER A 295 -13.14 21.58 -13.39
C SER A 295 -12.61 20.24 -13.88
N TYR A 296 -11.54 20.26 -14.67
CA TYR A 296 -10.83 19.07 -15.12
C TYR A 296 -9.35 19.14 -14.75
N THR A 297 -8.73 18.00 -14.43
CA THR A 297 -7.30 17.95 -14.09
C THR A 297 -6.62 16.83 -14.86
N LEU A 298 -5.55 17.20 -15.56
CA LEU A 298 -4.68 16.30 -16.30
C LEU A 298 -3.27 16.36 -15.69
N VAL A 299 -2.63 15.21 -15.57
CA VAL A 299 -1.25 15.08 -15.06
C VAL A 299 -0.38 14.45 -16.14
N LEU A 300 0.82 15.00 -16.33
CA LEU A 300 1.80 14.55 -17.31
C LEU A 300 3.15 14.36 -16.64
N ASP A 301 3.84 13.27 -16.97
CA ASP A 301 5.22 13.02 -16.60
C ASP A 301 6.09 13.05 -17.86
N LEU A 302 7.10 13.91 -17.87
CA LEU A 302 7.99 14.15 -18.99
C LEU A 302 9.44 13.97 -18.58
N GLU A 303 10.28 13.53 -19.50
CA GLU A 303 11.73 13.53 -19.32
C GLU A 303 12.51 13.86 -20.59
N ARG A 304 13.72 14.37 -20.40
CA ARG A 304 14.70 14.67 -21.44
C ARG A 304 16.09 14.31 -20.93
N VAL A 305 16.84 13.56 -21.72
CA VAL A 305 18.26 13.29 -21.44
C VAL A 305 19.06 14.57 -21.65
N LEU A 306 19.84 14.96 -20.65
CA LEU A 306 20.80 16.05 -20.77
C LEU A 306 22.17 15.49 -21.16
N PRO A 307 22.88 16.09 -22.13
CA PRO A 307 24.26 15.71 -22.42
C PRO A 307 25.15 15.87 -21.17
N PRO A 308 26.12 14.96 -20.94
CA PRO A 308 27.06 15.09 -19.84
C PRO A 308 27.80 16.43 -19.88
N GLY A 309 27.90 17.11 -18.74
CA GLY A 309 28.58 18.41 -18.63
C GLY A 309 27.83 19.59 -19.29
N SER A 310 26.51 19.47 -19.48
CA SER A 310 25.69 20.61 -19.93
C SER A 310 25.65 21.68 -18.84
N ASP A 311 26.21 22.85 -19.15
CA ASP A 311 26.23 24.05 -18.28
C ASP A 311 24.97 24.92 -18.43
N ALA A 312 24.11 24.60 -19.39
CA ALA A 312 22.88 25.31 -19.66
C ALA A 312 21.76 24.35 -20.07
N THR A 313 20.54 24.69 -19.67
CA THR A 313 19.30 24.01 -20.08
C THR A 313 18.14 25.00 -20.04
N ASP A 314 16.98 24.64 -20.57
CA ASP A 314 15.76 25.43 -20.49
C ASP A 314 14.69 24.71 -19.67
N VAL A 315 13.84 25.49 -18.99
CA VAL A 315 12.64 24.94 -18.36
C VAL A 315 11.65 24.52 -19.46
N PRO A 316 11.25 23.25 -19.52
CA PRO A 316 10.21 22.77 -20.44
C PRO A 316 8.85 23.33 -20.03
N LEU A 317 8.15 23.98 -20.97
CA LEU A 317 6.82 24.51 -20.73
C LEU A 317 5.80 23.80 -21.64
N VAL A 318 4.88 23.06 -21.03
CA VAL A 318 3.72 22.48 -21.72
C VAL A 318 2.67 23.57 -21.90
N ARG A 319 2.07 23.63 -23.09
CA ARG A 319 1.06 24.64 -23.42
C ARG A 319 -0.22 23.97 -23.88
N GLN A 320 -1.35 24.47 -23.41
CA GLN A 320 -2.64 23.94 -23.86
C GLN A 320 -3.17 24.73 -25.05
N VAL A 321 -3.60 24.01 -26.09
CA VAL A 321 -4.09 24.59 -27.32
C VAL A 321 -5.61 24.80 -27.24
N GLY A 322 -6.09 25.93 -27.78
CA GLY A 322 -7.53 26.20 -27.86
C GLY A 322 -8.15 26.73 -26.56
N VAL A 323 -7.34 27.31 -25.67
CA VAL A 323 -7.80 27.92 -24.41
C VAL A 323 -7.95 29.44 -24.55
N GLU A 324 -8.90 30.03 -23.83
CA GLU A 324 -9.15 31.48 -23.81
C GLU A 324 -8.06 32.24 -23.04
N ARG A 325 -7.53 31.60 -22.00
CA ARG A 325 -6.44 32.13 -21.19
C ARG A 325 -5.68 30.98 -20.56
N SER A 326 -4.36 31.04 -20.66
CA SER A 326 -3.43 30.18 -19.93
C SER A 326 -2.59 31.02 -18.97
N LYS A 327 -2.39 30.52 -17.75
CA LYS A 327 -1.37 31.00 -16.82
C LYS A 327 -0.63 29.79 -16.27
N GLY A 328 0.59 29.98 -15.78
CA GLY A 328 1.28 28.89 -15.14
C GLY A 328 2.26 29.28 -14.07
N PHE A 329 2.61 28.28 -13.27
CA PHE A 329 3.60 28.34 -12.21
C PHE A 329 4.64 27.26 -12.45
N VAL A 330 5.90 27.62 -12.26
CA VAL A 330 7.04 26.71 -12.39
C VAL A 330 7.78 26.69 -11.06
N GLY A 331 7.99 25.48 -10.53
CA GLY A 331 8.99 25.22 -9.50
C GLY A 331 10.16 24.47 -10.12
N VAL A 332 11.39 24.91 -9.84
CA VAL A 332 12.61 24.21 -10.28
C VAL A 332 13.35 23.66 -9.07
N GLN A 333 13.68 22.38 -9.09
CA GLN A 333 14.43 21.68 -8.05
C GLN A 333 15.71 21.04 -8.63
N SER A 334 16.75 20.94 -7.80
CA SER A 334 17.93 20.15 -8.11
C SER A 334 17.73 18.72 -7.60
N LEU A 335 17.93 17.72 -8.45
CA LEU A 335 17.88 16.30 -8.11
C LEU A 335 19.26 15.74 -7.71
N GLY A 336 20.29 16.60 -7.64
CA GLY A 336 21.66 16.25 -7.26
C GLY A 336 22.43 17.46 -6.72
N ASN A 337 23.76 17.43 -6.82
CA ASN A 337 24.64 18.49 -6.32
C ASN A 337 24.88 19.59 -7.37
N LEU A 338 23.78 20.07 -7.95
CA LEU A 338 23.77 21.13 -8.94
C LEU A 338 23.34 22.45 -8.30
N GLU A 339 24.05 23.53 -8.62
CA GLU A 339 23.58 24.88 -8.37
C GLU A 339 22.85 25.38 -9.63
N LEU A 340 21.59 25.77 -9.45
CA LEU A 340 20.72 26.23 -10.53
C LEU A 340 20.53 27.75 -10.44
N LYS A 341 20.83 28.46 -11.52
CA LYS A 341 20.64 29.91 -11.63
C LYS A 341 19.74 30.23 -12.83
N PRO A 342 18.79 31.19 -12.72
CA PRO A 342 18.06 31.67 -13.88
C PRO A 342 18.98 32.48 -14.80
N GLY A 343 18.85 32.26 -16.12
CA GLY A 343 19.42 33.11 -17.15
C GLY A 343 18.56 34.33 -17.46
N THR A 344 18.56 34.77 -18.71
CA THR A 344 17.69 35.89 -19.16
C THR A 344 16.27 35.38 -19.40
N VAL A 345 15.39 35.61 -18.43
CA VAL A 345 13.99 35.16 -18.47
C VAL A 345 13.13 36.10 -19.31
N GLU A 346 12.32 35.54 -20.20
CA GLU A 346 11.34 36.27 -21.02
C GLU A 346 9.92 35.76 -20.72
N GLY A 347 8.93 36.67 -20.68
CA GLY A 347 7.51 36.30 -20.52
C GLY A 347 7.11 35.66 -19.18
N ALA A 348 8.05 35.49 -18.24
CA ALA A 348 7.81 34.98 -16.89
C ALA A 348 8.43 35.92 -15.83
N ALA A 349 7.88 35.88 -14.61
CA ALA A 349 8.35 36.66 -13.48
C ALA A 349 8.77 35.71 -12.34
N PRO A 350 9.93 35.95 -11.69
CA PRO A 350 10.32 35.18 -10.51
C PRO A 350 9.35 35.44 -9.35
N VAL A 351 9.11 34.42 -8.55
CA VAL A 351 8.26 34.46 -7.35
C VAL A 351 8.95 33.77 -6.19
N ASP A 352 8.55 34.13 -4.97
CA ASP A 352 8.97 33.39 -3.78
C ASP A 352 8.39 31.96 -3.86
N VAL A 353 9.24 30.96 -3.64
CA VAL A 353 8.88 29.54 -3.67
C VAL A 353 7.69 29.23 -2.75
N ARG A 354 7.55 29.93 -1.62
CA ARG A 354 6.46 29.76 -0.66
C ARG A 354 5.10 30.25 -1.19
N THR A 355 5.12 31.02 -2.28
CA THR A 355 3.91 31.52 -2.95
C THR A 355 3.47 30.63 -4.12
N LEU A 356 4.25 29.58 -4.44
CA LEU A 356 3.86 28.61 -5.43
C LEU A 356 2.62 27.82 -4.97
N PRO A 357 1.78 27.37 -5.92
CA PRO A 357 0.63 26.50 -5.63
C PRO A 357 1.00 25.27 -4.79
N ALA A 358 0.06 24.83 -3.94
CA ALA A 358 0.25 23.67 -3.07
C ALA A 358 0.50 22.36 -3.85
N THR A 359 0.03 22.29 -5.09
CA THR A 359 0.30 21.22 -6.07
C THR A 359 1.78 21.10 -6.44
N LEU A 360 2.58 22.15 -6.25
CA LEU A 360 4.04 22.11 -6.46
C LEU A 360 4.78 21.88 -5.15
N VAL A 361 4.43 22.62 -4.09
CA VAL A 361 5.14 22.57 -2.81
C VAL A 361 4.84 21.30 -2.01
N GLY A 362 3.64 20.73 -2.16
CA GLY A 362 3.18 19.58 -1.37
C GLY A 362 3.52 18.20 -1.96
N VAL A 363 4.12 18.14 -3.15
CA VAL A 363 4.30 16.90 -3.93
C VAL A 363 5.76 16.43 -3.96
N THR A 364 6.72 17.26 -3.52
CA THR A 364 8.16 16.94 -3.56
C THR A 364 8.77 16.76 -2.18
N GLY A 365 9.66 15.76 -2.05
CA GLY A 365 10.55 15.59 -0.89
C GLY A 365 11.81 16.45 -0.97
N THR A 366 12.04 17.13 -2.09
CA THR A 366 13.24 17.94 -2.37
C THR A 366 12.87 19.44 -2.39
N PRO A 367 13.68 20.34 -1.80
CA PRO A 367 13.39 21.76 -1.82
C PRO A 367 13.33 22.34 -3.24
N ILE A 368 12.26 23.06 -3.55
CA ILE A 368 12.19 23.91 -4.75
C ILE A 368 13.13 25.10 -4.55
N LEU A 369 14.05 25.31 -5.50
CA LEU A 369 15.10 26.33 -5.44
C LEU A 369 14.69 27.63 -6.13
N LEU A 370 14.00 27.52 -7.27
CA LEU A 370 13.54 28.65 -8.07
C LEU A 370 12.04 28.55 -8.32
N GLY A 371 11.34 29.70 -8.29
CA GLY A 371 9.92 29.80 -8.58
C GLY A 371 9.64 30.85 -9.66
N PHE A 372 8.77 30.53 -10.61
CA PHE A 372 8.33 31.47 -11.65
C PHE A 372 6.82 31.42 -11.84
N LYS A 373 6.26 32.54 -12.29
CA LYS A 373 4.89 32.62 -12.81
C LYS A 373 4.89 33.24 -14.20
N TYR A 374 3.99 32.80 -15.06
CA TYR A 374 3.84 33.34 -16.40
C TYR A 374 2.37 33.44 -16.83
N LEU A 375 2.14 34.21 -17.89
CA LEU A 375 0.82 34.41 -18.49
C LEU A 375 0.93 34.23 -20.01
N GLY A 376 0.06 33.39 -20.57
CA GLY A 376 0.06 33.06 -21.99
C GLY A 376 1.30 32.27 -22.43
N ASP A 377 1.58 32.33 -23.73
CA ASP A 377 2.43 31.33 -24.42
C ASP A 377 3.82 31.89 -24.78
N GLY A 378 4.22 33.00 -24.19
CA GLY A 378 5.47 33.71 -24.53
C GLY A 378 6.64 33.46 -23.58
N ALA A 379 6.49 32.56 -22.59
CA ALA A 379 7.49 32.38 -21.55
C ALA A 379 8.69 31.55 -22.03
N ALA A 380 9.89 31.98 -21.65
CA ALA A 380 11.14 31.25 -21.80
C ALA A 380 11.99 31.46 -20.54
N ILE A 381 12.40 30.36 -19.92
CA ILE A 381 13.15 30.37 -18.65
C ILE A 381 14.44 29.54 -18.86
N PRO A 382 15.51 30.16 -19.38
CA PRO A 382 16.81 29.51 -19.45
C PRO A 382 17.40 29.34 -18.04
N LEU A 383 18.13 28.26 -17.83
CA LEU A 383 18.83 27.91 -16.60
C LEU A 383 20.31 27.72 -16.89
N THR A 384 21.14 28.21 -15.98
CA THR A 384 22.56 27.88 -15.89
C THR A 384 22.73 26.82 -14.81
N VAL A 385 23.50 25.78 -15.12
CA VAL A 385 23.73 24.60 -14.29
C VAL A 385 25.21 24.56 -13.93
N ASP A 386 25.52 24.85 -12.68
CA ASP A 386 26.88 24.73 -12.14
C ASP A 386 26.97 23.42 -11.34
N GLU A 387 27.69 22.44 -11.86
CA GLU A 387 27.98 21.19 -11.14
C GLU A 387 29.09 21.44 -10.12
N HIS A 388 28.81 21.12 -8.85
CA HIS A 388 29.80 21.15 -7.79
C HIS A 388 30.30 19.74 -7.53
N GLU A 389 31.62 19.58 -7.35
CA GLU A 389 32.15 18.29 -6.91
C GLU A 389 31.51 17.88 -5.58
N ASP A 390 31.04 16.63 -5.51
CA ASP A 390 30.65 16.00 -4.26
C ASP A 390 31.76 16.19 -3.23
N VAL A 391 31.55 17.07 -2.24
CA VAL A 391 32.30 16.98 -1.01
C VAL A 391 31.77 15.73 -0.31
N ASP A 392 32.61 14.71 -0.21
CA ASP A 392 32.32 13.38 0.34
C ASP A 392 31.84 13.51 1.82
N VAL A 393 30.55 13.80 2.03
CA VAL A 393 29.95 13.91 3.37
C VAL A 393 28.71 13.05 3.44
N LEU A 394 28.91 11.74 3.51
CA LEU A 394 27.95 10.77 4.05
C LEU A 394 28.73 9.54 4.56
N VAL A 395 29.05 9.57 5.86
CA VAL A 395 29.77 8.51 6.58
C VAL A 395 28.78 7.39 6.93
N THR A 396 29.21 6.13 6.94
CA THR A 396 28.44 5.05 7.59
C THR A 396 28.10 5.48 9.02
N LEU A 397 26.81 5.49 9.36
CA LEU A 397 26.28 5.97 10.64
C LEU A 397 25.56 4.82 11.35
N LEU A 398 25.71 4.78 12.67
CA LEU A 398 24.95 3.90 13.54
C LEU A 398 23.82 4.73 14.18
N ASP A 399 22.59 4.60 13.68
CA ASP A 399 21.42 5.28 14.24
C ASP A 399 21.22 4.88 15.70
N GLN A 400 21.48 3.62 16.02
CA GLN A 400 21.37 3.07 17.37
C GLN A 400 22.39 1.96 17.59
N ALA A 401 22.96 1.90 18.80
CA ALA A 401 23.69 0.75 19.31
C ALA A 401 23.00 0.26 20.60
N GLU A 402 22.21 -0.81 20.51
CA GLU A 402 21.58 -1.45 21.67
C GLU A 402 22.36 -2.68 22.11
N ALA A 403 22.85 -2.67 23.35
CA ALA A 403 23.55 -3.77 23.95
C ALA A 403 22.78 -4.40 25.12
N GLN A 404 22.92 -5.72 25.26
CA GLN A 404 22.44 -6.48 26.39
C GLN A 404 23.55 -7.38 26.90
N THR A 405 23.86 -7.30 28.20
CA THR A 405 24.87 -8.15 28.83
C THR A 405 24.25 -8.89 30.01
N ALA A 406 24.37 -10.21 30.03
CA ALA A 406 24.11 -11.04 31.20
C ALA A 406 25.43 -11.56 31.77
N PHE A 407 25.53 -11.71 33.09
CA PHE A 407 26.71 -12.32 33.72
C PHE A 407 26.33 -13.42 34.70
N THR A 408 27.14 -14.46 34.73
CA THR A 408 26.87 -15.71 35.46
C THR A 408 27.61 -15.76 36.81
N ARG A 409 27.27 -16.73 37.65
CA ARG A 409 27.91 -16.94 38.97
C ARG A 409 29.40 -17.25 38.89
N ASP A 410 29.85 -17.84 37.78
CA ASP A 410 31.25 -18.13 37.51
C ASP A 410 32.01 -16.96 36.86
N GLY A 411 31.36 -15.79 36.70
CA GLY A 411 31.98 -14.55 36.24
C GLY A 411 31.98 -14.35 34.73
N ARG A 412 31.51 -15.32 33.94
CA ARG A 412 31.38 -15.13 32.48
C ARG A 412 30.34 -14.06 32.17
N ARG A 413 30.57 -13.33 31.08
CA ARG A 413 29.64 -12.33 30.56
C ARG A 413 29.28 -12.69 29.13
N LEU A 414 27.99 -12.71 28.83
CA LEU A 414 27.47 -12.90 27.47
C LEU A 414 26.86 -11.58 27.03
N THR A 415 27.35 -11.02 25.94
CA THR A 415 26.92 -9.72 25.42
C THR A 415 26.40 -9.86 24.00
N SER A 416 25.22 -9.30 23.74
CA SER A 416 24.65 -9.11 22.40
C SER A 416 24.57 -7.61 22.12
N VAL A 417 25.06 -7.19 20.96
CA VAL A 417 25.00 -5.80 20.49
C VAL A 417 24.31 -5.76 19.14
N ARG A 418 23.32 -4.88 19.03
CA ARG A 418 22.53 -4.60 17.83
C ARG A 418 22.79 -3.18 17.38
N TYR A 419 23.31 -3.04 16.16
CA TYR A 419 23.51 -1.77 15.49
C TYR A 419 22.44 -1.58 14.41
N GLN A 420 21.83 -0.40 14.39
CA GLN A 420 21.02 0.05 13.25
C GLN A 420 21.91 0.88 12.33
N VAL A 421 22.27 0.34 11.17
CA VAL A 421 23.32 0.87 10.30
C VAL A 421 22.71 1.51 9.06
N ARG A 422 23.09 2.76 8.78
CA ARG A 422 22.93 3.38 7.46
C ARG A 422 24.28 3.38 6.76
N ASN A 423 24.36 2.67 5.63
CA ASN A 423 25.61 2.48 4.91
C ASN A 423 25.46 2.84 3.43
N ASN A 424 26.31 3.75 2.94
CA ASN A 424 26.33 4.11 1.53
C ASN A 424 27.38 3.30 0.75
N ARG A 425 28.64 3.30 1.22
CA ARG A 425 29.79 2.79 0.45
C ARG A 425 30.78 1.88 1.21
N ARG A 426 30.71 1.75 2.55
CA ARG A 426 31.67 0.90 3.28
C ARG A 426 31.38 -0.58 3.05
N GLN A 427 32.45 -1.36 2.85
CA GLN A 427 32.36 -2.81 2.70
C GLN A 427 32.25 -3.54 4.04
N TYR A 428 32.82 -2.96 5.11
CA TYR A 428 32.84 -3.56 6.44
C TYR A 428 32.58 -2.51 7.53
N LEU A 429 31.93 -2.92 8.61
CA LEU A 429 31.93 -2.26 9.92
C LEU A 429 33.05 -2.88 10.74
N ARG A 430 33.99 -2.06 11.21
CA ARG A 430 35.10 -2.54 12.05
C ARG A 430 34.68 -2.47 13.51
N LEU A 431 34.80 -3.59 14.21
CA LEU A 431 34.51 -3.69 15.63
C LEU A 431 35.74 -4.22 16.37
N ALA A 432 36.35 -3.38 17.22
CA ALA A 432 37.33 -3.85 18.18
C ALA A 432 36.58 -4.45 19.39
N LEU A 433 36.56 -5.78 19.48
CA LEU A 433 35.95 -6.49 20.59
C LEU A 433 36.75 -6.25 21.90
N PRO A 434 36.10 -6.34 23.08
CA PRO A 434 36.82 -6.28 24.35
C PRO A 434 37.91 -7.36 24.46
N ASP A 435 38.97 -7.07 25.22
CA ASP A 435 40.07 -8.00 25.43
C ASP A 435 39.58 -9.34 26.01
N GLY A 436 39.99 -10.45 25.39
CA GLY A 436 39.58 -11.79 25.80
C GLY A 436 38.14 -12.17 25.43
N ALA A 437 37.45 -11.35 24.63
CA ALA A 437 36.14 -11.70 24.08
C ALA A 437 36.25 -12.70 22.94
N GLU A 438 35.41 -13.74 23.00
CA GLU A 438 35.24 -14.72 21.93
C GLU A 438 33.91 -14.46 21.22
N LEU A 439 33.97 -14.21 19.90
CA LEU A 439 32.78 -14.04 19.06
C LEU A 439 32.07 -15.39 18.89
N TRP A 440 30.78 -15.42 19.19
CA TRP A 440 29.93 -16.60 19.00
C TRP A 440 29.08 -16.51 17.73
N SER A 441 28.53 -15.33 17.43
CA SER A 441 27.75 -15.13 16.20
C SER A 441 27.75 -13.69 15.72
N ALA A 442 27.52 -13.51 14.42
CA ALA A 442 27.27 -12.22 13.79
C ALA A 442 26.20 -12.35 12.70
N SER A 443 25.36 -11.34 12.54
CA SER A 443 24.38 -11.27 11.45
C SER A 443 24.24 -9.86 10.88
N VAL A 444 23.86 -9.79 9.60
CA VAL A 444 23.69 -8.56 8.82
C VAL A 444 22.37 -8.67 8.06
N ALA A 445 21.49 -7.69 8.24
CA ALA A 445 20.13 -7.68 7.67
C ALA A 445 19.37 -9.00 7.92
N GLY A 446 19.49 -9.55 9.14
CA GLY A 446 18.84 -10.81 9.54
C GLY A 446 19.52 -12.09 9.06
N ARG A 447 20.63 -12.01 8.29
CA ARG A 447 21.37 -13.19 7.82
C ARG A 447 22.66 -13.39 8.59
N ALA A 448 22.93 -14.62 9.02
CA ALA A 448 24.20 -14.96 9.65
C ALA A 448 25.37 -14.72 8.69
N VAL A 449 26.45 -14.17 9.21
CA VAL A 449 27.69 -13.91 8.46
C VAL A 449 28.89 -14.42 9.25
N THR A 450 29.97 -14.76 8.55
CA THR A 450 31.28 -15.02 9.17
C THR A 450 32.14 -13.77 8.98
N PRO A 451 32.33 -12.94 10.01
CA PRO A 451 33.17 -11.76 9.88
C PRO A 451 34.63 -12.15 9.70
N ALA A 452 35.38 -11.36 8.93
CA ALA A 452 36.83 -11.52 8.83
C ALA A 452 37.54 -10.88 10.03
N ARG A 453 38.82 -11.19 10.23
CA ARG A 453 39.68 -10.49 11.21
C ARG A 453 40.70 -9.65 10.47
N ALA A 454 40.84 -8.39 10.84
CA ALA A 454 41.91 -7.51 10.36
C ALA A 454 43.26 -7.90 10.97
N ALA A 455 44.36 -7.37 10.41
CA ALA A 455 45.72 -7.61 10.91
C ALA A 455 45.91 -7.15 12.37
N GLU A 456 45.17 -6.13 12.80
CA GLU A 456 45.19 -5.58 14.17
C GLU A 456 44.20 -6.27 15.12
N GLY A 457 43.54 -7.35 14.70
CA GLY A 457 42.63 -8.13 15.53
C GLY A 457 41.16 -7.66 15.53
N GLU A 458 40.86 -6.55 14.88
CA GLU A 458 39.49 -6.03 14.70
C GLU A 458 38.61 -7.00 13.90
N LEU A 459 37.34 -7.04 14.25
CA LEU A 459 36.32 -7.79 13.54
C LEU A 459 35.81 -6.97 12.34
N LEU A 460 35.89 -7.54 11.15
CA LEU A 460 35.39 -6.94 9.90
C LEU A 460 34.03 -7.55 9.57
N VAL A 461 32.96 -6.90 10.01
CA VAL A 461 31.58 -7.35 9.74
C VAL A 461 31.16 -6.81 8.37
N PRO A 462 30.82 -7.66 7.39
CA PRO A 462 30.45 -7.19 6.05
C PRO A 462 29.20 -6.32 6.11
N LEU A 463 29.16 -5.27 5.30
CA LEU A 463 28.02 -4.38 5.17
C LEU A 463 27.40 -4.49 3.78
N VAL A 464 26.10 -4.25 3.73
CA VAL A 464 25.36 -4.02 2.48
C VAL A 464 25.12 -2.53 2.30
N ARG A 465 24.86 -2.11 1.07
CA ARG A 465 24.42 -0.73 0.79
C ARG A 465 22.96 -0.58 1.19
N SER A 466 22.66 0.43 2.01
CA SER A 466 21.31 0.87 2.32
C SER A 466 20.56 1.23 1.04
N GLN A 467 19.32 0.77 0.92
CA GLN A 467 18.42 1.06 -0.19
C GLN A 467 17.19 1.79 0.36
N GLY A 468 16.65 2.77 -0.36
CA GLY A 468 15.43 3.47 0.03
C GLY A 468 14.83 4.29 -1.11
N VAL A 469 13.62 4.81 -0.90
CA VAL A 469 12.87 5.60 -1.89
C VAL A 469 13.20 7.09 -1.71
N GLY A 470 13.42 7.82 -2.80
CA GLY A 470 13.64 9.27 -2.75
C GLY A 470 14.99 9.72 -2.18
N GLY A 471 16.02 8.85 -2.20
CA GLY A 471 17.38 9.20 -1.75
C GLY A 471 17.64 9.03 -0.24
N GLU A 472 16.63 8.70 0.57
CA GLU A 472 16.84 8.36 1.97
C GLU A 472 17.40 6.93 2.13
N LEU A 473 18.51 6.78 2.86
CA LEU A 473 19.13 5.48 3.11
C LEU A 473 18.38 4.75 4.23
N ALA A 474 17.65 3.65 3.94
CA ALA A 474 17.05 2.84 5.00
C ALA A 474 18.12 2.20 5.91
N ALA A 475 17.87 2.17 7.22
CA ALA A 475 18.73 1.50 8.17
C ALA A 475 18.51 -0.03 8.13
N PHE A 476 19.56 -0.81 8.33
CA PHE A 476 19.48 -2.26 8.48
C PHE A 476 20.24 -2.72 9.73
N GLU A 477 19.86 -3.89 10.25
CA GLU A 477 20.44 -4.43 11.48
C GLU A 477 21.80 -5.12 11.23
N VAL A 478 22.77 -4.82 12.09
CA VAL A 478 23.96 -5.65 12.31
C VAL A 478 23.96 -6.12 13.76
N ARG A 479 24.02 -7.44 14.00
CA ARG A 479 24.04 -8.02 15.35
C ARG A 479 25.34 -8.79 15.57
N VAL A 480 25.95 -8.64 16.74
CA VAL A 480 27.09 -9.45 17.19
C VAL A 480 26.86 -9.99 18.60
N VAL A 481 27.19 -11.26 18.82
CA VAL A 481 27.11 -11.91 20.12
C VAL A 481 28.48 -12.47 20.48
N TYR A 482 28.98 -12.13 21.66
CA TYR A 482 30.29 -12.56 22.15
C TYR A 482 30.25 -12.89 23.64
N VAL A 483 31.16 -13.76 24.05
CA VAL A 483 31.35 -14.13 25.46
C VAL A 483 32.69 -13.59 25.95
N GLU A 484 32.72 -13.10 27.18
CA GLU A 484 33.93 -12.73 27.89
C GLU A 484 34.09 -13.61 29.13
N GLY A 485 35.34 -13.93 29.44
CA GLY A 485 35.69 -14.47 30.75
C GLY A 485 35.53 -13.44 31.87
N GLY A 486 35.42 -13.92 33.10
CA GLY A 486 35.51 -13.07 34.28
C GLY A 486 35.74 -13.89 35.53
N THR A 487 35.94 -13.18 36.64
CA THR A 487 36.27 -13.80 37.92
C THR A 487 34.99 -14.04 38.72
N PRO A 488 34.80 -15.23 39.32
CA PRO A 488 33.68 -15.48 40.22
C PRO A 488 33.75 -14.56 41.46
N PRO A 489 32.60 -14.24 42.08
CA PRO A 489 32.57 -13.42 43.28
C PRO A 489 33.28 -14.08 44.47
N GLU A 490 34.01 -13.29 45.24
CA GLU A 490 34.68 -13.71 46.47
C GLU A 490 33.77 -13.42 47.68
N ASN A 491 33.47 -14.44 48.49
CA ASN A 491 32.57 -14.31 49.65
C ASN A 491 31.21 -13.68 49.32
N GLY A 492 30.70 -13.94 48.10
CA GLY A 492 29.45 -13.39 47.60
C GLY A 492 29.50 -11.90 47.26
N ARG A 493 30.68 -11.30 47.17
CA ARG A 493 30.91 -9.91 46.72
C ARG A 493 31.76 -9.91 45.45
N GLY A 494 31.52 -8.96 44.57
CA GLY A 494 32.31 -8.80 43.36
C GLY A 494 32.09 -7.46 42.71
N ARG A 495 32.89 -7.17 41.68
CA ARG A 495 32.76 -5.99 40.82
C ARG A 495 32.48 -6.46 39.41
N PHE A 496 31.36 -5.99 38.85
CA PHE A 496 31.06 -6.13 37.45
C PHE A 496 31.78 -5.00 36.70
N GLU A 497 32.46 -5.33 35.61
CA GLU A 497 32.96 -4.36 34.63
C GLU A 497 32.89 -4.99 33.25
N ALA A 498 32.38 -4.24 32.28
CA ALA A 498 32.31 -4.66 30.89
C ALA A 498 32.52 -3.46 29.97
N SER A 499 33.01 -3.71 28.75
CA SER A 499 33.04 -2.73 27.66
C SER A 499 32.27 -3.27 26.45
N LEU A 500 31.67 -2.39 25.66
CA LEU A 500 31.10 -2.73 24.35
C LEU A 500 32.20 -2.74 23.29
N PRO A 501 31.98 -3.38 22.13
CA PRO A 501 32.89 -3.27 21.00
C PRO A 501 33.03 -1.81 20.57
N ARG A 502 34.26 -1.37 20.30
CA ARG A 502 34.50 -0.04 19.74
C ARG A 502 34.27 -0.10 18.24
N ALA A 503 33.31 0.66 17.75
CA ALA A 503 32.96 0.73 16.34
C ALA A 503 33.67 1.90 15.64
N ASP A 504 34.11 1.68 14.39
CA ASP A 504 34.74 2.71 13.54
C ASP A 504 33.74 3.68 12.88
N ALA A 505 32.50 3.71 13.39
CA ALA A 505 31.40 4.54 12.93
C ALA A 505 30.72 5.22 14.13
N PRO A 506 30.32 6.50 14.00
CA PRO A 506 29.63 7.20 15.08
C PRO A 506 28.26 6.59 15.36
N SER A 507 27.90 6.52 16.65
CA SER A 507 26.56 6.12 17.09
C SER A 507 25.80 7.33 17.61
N THR A 508 24.60 7.63 17.09
CA THR A 508 23.82 8.79 17.58
C THR A 508 23.19 8.51 18.95
N TRP A 509 22.94 7.24 19.27
CA TRP A 509 22.48 6.79 20.58
C TRP A 509 23.00 5.40 20.94
N VAL A 510 23.40 5.23 22.20
CA VAL A 510 23.80 3.95 22.78
C VAL A 510 22.91 3.62 23.96
N GLY A 511 22.27 2.47 23.95
CA GLY A 511 21.53 1.91 25.07
C GLY A 511 22.13 0.59 25.52
N TRP A 512 22.36 0.41 26.82
CA TRP A 512 22.94 -0.81 27.37
C TRP A 512 22.15 -1.30 28.57
N THR A 513 21.59 -2.51 28.45
CA THR A 513 20.94 -3.21 29.57
C THR A 513 21.88 -4.28 30.13
N VAL A 514 22.22 -4.18 31.41
CA VAL A 514 22.94 -5.23 32.14
C VAL A 514 21.94 -6.02 32.98
N MET A 515 21.81 -7.31 32.70
CA MET A 515 20.96 -8.25 33.45
C MET A 515 21.72 -8.77 34.66
N VAL A 516 21.33 -8.30 35.84
CA VAL A 516 21.94 -8.70 37.11
C VAL A 516 21.27 -9.98 37.62
N PRO A 517 22.01 -11.03 38.02
CA PRO A 517 21.42 -12.21 38.63
C PRO A 517 20.49 -11.86 39.81
N VAL A 518 19.33 -12.52 39.90
CA VAL A 518 18.27 -12.20 40.89
C VAL A 518 18.75 -12.22 42.35
N ASP A 519 19.76 -13.03 42.67
CA ASP A 519 20.34 -13.15 44.01
C ASP A 519 21.35 -12.04 44.35
N ALA A 520 21.78 -11.27 43.33
CA ALA A 520 22.76 -10.21 43.49
C ALA A 520 22.08 -8.85 43.76
N LYS A 521 22.65 -8.10 44.71
CA LYS A 521 22.23 -6.74 45.07
C LYS A 521 23.29 -5.75 44.66
N VAL A 522 22.91 -4.76 43.86
CA VAL A 522 23.80 -3.66 43.42
C VAL A 522 23.61 -2.44 44.34
N PRO A 523 24.64 -2.02 45.10
CA PRO A 523 24.58 -0.79 45.88
C PRO A 523 24.33 0.44 45.00
N LYS A 524 23.70 1.48 45.57
CA LYS A 524 23.35 2.69 44.80
C LYS A 524 24.56 3.54 44.38
N LYS A 525 25.68 3.46 45.12
CA LYS A 525 26.82 4.40 45.02
C LYS A 525 28.04 3.86 44.27
N THR A 526 28.03 2.61 43.83
CA THR A 526 29.23 1.90 43.38
C THR A 526 29.38 1.86 41.86
N ARG A 527 28.85 2.85 41.13
CA ARG A 527 28.70 2.78 39.67
C ARG A 527 29.68 3.73 39.00
N ASP A 528 30.42 3.21 38.03
CA ASP A 528 31.34 3.95 37.17
C ASP A 528 31.07 3.59 35.70
N GLY A 529 31.60 4.38 34.78
CA GLY A 529 31.49 4.11 33.34
C GLY A 529 31.41 5.36 32.49
N THR A 530 31.45 5.18 31.17
CA THR A 530 31.22 6.25 30.19
C THR A 530 29.74 6.42 29.83
N LEU A 531 28.87 5.46 30.21
CA LEU A 531 27.42 5.56 30.03
C LEU A 531 26.73 6.00 31.32
N ARG A 532 25.73 6.89 31.18
CA ARG A 532 24.92 7.36 32.29
C ARG A 532 23.89 6.32 32.68
N ARG A 533 23.78 5.99 33.96
CA ARG A 533 22.68 5.15 34.47
C ARG A 533 21.34 5.88 34.39
N VAL A 534 20.32 5.18 33.91
CA VAL A 534 18.94 5.65 33.82
C VAL A 534 17.95 4.65 34.41
N SER A 535 16.71 5.09 34.61
CA SER A 535 15.60 4.26 35.10
C SER A 535 14.92 3.46 33.98
N TRP A 536 14.97 3.98 32.75
CA TRP A 536 14.54 3.34 31.51
C TRP A 536 15.35 3.93 30.35
N LEU A 537 15.51 3.18 29.26
CA LEU A 537 16.18 3.65 28.05
C LEU A 537 15.30 4.66 27.31
N SER A 538 15.89 5.79 26.89
CA SER A 538 15.18 6.87 26.21
C SER A 538 14.67 6.53 24.81
N ARG A 539 15.34 5.60 24.09
CA ARG A 539 15.03 5.14 22.72
C ARG A 539 14.54 6.26 21.80
N PRO A 540 15.45 7.04 21.19
CA PRO A 540 15.05 8.07 20.24
C PRO A 540 14.21 7.45 19.12
N ALA A 541 13.12 8.13 18.74
CA ALA A 541 12.30 7.72 17.62
C ALA A 541 13.18 7.58 16.38
N ALA A 542 13.12 6.42 15.70
CA ALA A 542 13.79 6.28 14.43
C ALA A 542 13.25 7.35 13.48
N ALA A 543 14.12 8.17 12.90
CA ALA A 543 13.75 9.00 11.77
C ALA A 543 13.25 8.04 10.66
N ALA A 544 11.94 8.11 10.39
CA ALA A 544 11.13 7.16 9.63
C ALA A 544 10.78 5.83 10.36
N GLN A 545 9.81 5.89 11.27
CA GLN A 545 8.99 4.73 11.65
C GLN A 545 7.49 5.05 11.55
N VAL A 546 7.04 5.17 10.30
CA VAL A 546 5.73 4.66 9.87
C VAL A 546 6.07 3.73 8.70
N TYR A 547 5.29 2.68 8.51
CA TYR A 547 5.46 1.57 7.53
C TYR A 547 6.19 0.33 8.06
N SER A 548 5.61 -0.81 7.73
CA SER A 548 5.83 -2.13 8.32
C SER A 548 7.27 -2.64 8.08
N TYR A 549 7.82 -3.28 9.11
CA TYR A 549 9.19 -3.83 9.14
C TYR A 549 9.48 -4.86 8.02
N ASP A 550 8.44 -5.37 7.36
CA ASP A 550 8.51 -6.47 6.39
C ASP A 550 8.54 -6.01 4.92
N GLU A 551 7.97 -4.85 4.56
CA GLU A 551 7.86 -4.45 3.14
C GLU A 551 9.10 -3.68 2.62
N MET A 552 9.77 -2.89 3.46
CA MET A 552 10.97 -2.12 3.07
C MET A 552 12.30 -2.88 3.20
N ASN A 553 12.32 -4.01 3.93
CA ASN A 553 13.54 -4.80 4.12
C ASN A 553 13.76 -5.85 3.03
N ALA A 554 12.75 -6.18 2.21
CA ALA A 554 12.89 -7.18 1.15
C ALA A 554 14.03 -6.84 0.15
N PRO A 555 14.19 -5.59 -0.34
CA PRO A 555 15.29 -5.23 -1.24
C PRO A 555 16.67 -5.36 -0.58
N VAL A 556 16.80 -4.95 0.69
CA VAL A 556 18.07 -5.03 1.44
C VAL A 556 18.41 -6.48 1.78
N GLN A 557 17.42 -7.29 2.18
CA GLN A 557 17.57 -8.73 2.35
C GLN A 557 17.94 -9.40 1.03
N GLN A 558 17.38 -8.98 -0.12
CA GLN A 558 17.72 -9.55 -1.41
C GLN A 558 19.13 -9.13 -1.87
N ALA A 559 19.54 -7.89 -1.65
CA ALA A 559 20.91 -7.42 -1.88
C ALA A 559 21.93 -8.18 -1.01
N ALA A 560 21.61 -8.40 0.27
CA ALA A 560 22.39 -9.26 1.15
C ALA A 560 22.45 -10.70 0.60
N ALA A 561 21.40 -11.20 -0.05
CA ALA A 561 21.32 -12.57 -0.56
C ALA A 561 22.25 -12.73 -1.75
N ASN A 562 22.20 -11.76 -2.66
CA ASN A 562 23.02 -11.72 -3.85
C ASN A 562 24.50 -11.55 -3.49
N THR A 563 24.81 -10.71 -2.50
CA THR A 563 26.17 -10.53 -2.00
C THR A 563 26.71 -11.80 -1.36
N LEU A 564 25.90 -12.51 -0.56
CA LEU A 564 26.27 -13.78 0.06
C LEU A 564 26.35 -14.94 -0.97
N ALA A 565 25.45 -14.99 -1.95
CA ALA A 565 25.39 -16.03 -2.99
C ALA A 565 26.51 -15.92 -4.02
N SER A 566 27.10 -14.73 -4.20
CA SER A 566 28.24 -14.50 -5.10
C SER A 566 29.55 -15.18 -4.66
N GLY A 567 29.57 -15.87 -3.51
CA GLY A 567 30.75 -16.56 -2.99
C GLY A 567 31.82 -15.63 -2.40
N ALA A 568 31.55 -14.32 -2.30
CA ALA A 568 32.47 -13.33 -1.73
C ALA A 568 32.66 -13.46 -0.20
N LEU A 569 31.83 -14.25 0.48
CA LEU A 569 31.87 -14.47 1.92
C LEU A 569 31.69 -15.97 2.18
N GLY A 570 32.75 -16.60 2.70
CA GLY A 570 32.90 -18.05 2.81
C GLY A 570 31.71 -18.76 3.44
N GLN A 571 31.34 -19.90 2.85
CA GLN A 571 30.36 -20.84 3.41
C GLN A 571 30.95 -21.53 4.66
N GLY A 572 30.81 -20.88 5.81
CA GLY A 572 30.97 -21.52 7.12
C GLY A 572 29.63 -22.04 7.62
N ALA A 573 29.64 -23.16 8.35
CA ALA A 573 28.44 -23.72 8.98
C ALA A 573 27.67 -22.64 9.76
N ALA A 574 26.34 -22.59 9.58
CA ALA A 574 25.49 -21.59 10.20
C ALA A 574 25.74 -21.51 11.72
N PRO A 575 26.13 -20.34 12.27
CA PRO A 575 26.26 -20.20 13.71
C PRO A 575 24.87 -20.30 14.34
N VAL A 576 24.76 -21.07 15.42
CA VAL A 576 23.54 -21.23 16.22
C VAL A 576 23.11 -19.85 16.72
N GLU A 577 21.85 -19.46 16.49
CA GLU A 577 21.30 -18.24 17.11
C GLU A 577 21.23 -18.48 18.62
N VAL A 578 22.13 -17.84 19.36
CA VAL A 578 22.22 -17.96 20.81
C VAL A 578 21.20 -17.01 21.43
N THR A 579 20.10 -17.55 21.94
CA THR A 579 19.16 -16.80 22.78
C THR A 579 19.78 -16.61 24.16
N LEU A 580 19.99 -15.35 24.54
CA LEU A 580 20.45 -15.00 25.88
C LEU A 580 19.40 -15.42 26.93
N PRO A 581 19.79 -16.07 28.04
CA PRO A 581 18.89 -16.22 29.18
C PRO A 581 18.60 -14.83 29.76
N MET A 582 17.35 -14.38 29.64
CA MET A 582 16.90 -13.05 30.07
C MET A 582 16.56 -12.98 31.57
N ASP A 583 17.01 -13.95 32.36
CA ASP A 583 16.71 -14.03 33.79
C ASP A 583 17.59 -13.06 34.58
N GLY A 584 16.99 -12.03 35.17
CA GLY A 584 17.71 -11.07 36.01
C GLY A 584 16.98 -9.76 36.26
N LEU A 585 17.53 -8.95 37.15
CA LEU A 585 17.10 -7.58 37.39
C LEU A 585 17.82 -6.64 36.41
N PRO A 586 17.10 -5.89 35.55
CA PRO A 586 17.72 -5.05 34.55
C PRO A 586 18.30 -3.77 35.15
N LEU A 587 19.46 -3.38 34.64
CA LEU A 587 20.17 -2.15 34.94
C LEU A 587 20.43 -1.40 33.63
N TYR A 588 19.86 -0.21 33.47
CA TYR A 588 19.92 0.55 32.23
C TYR A 588 20.98 1.64 32.26
N PHE A 589 21.75 1.72 31.18
CA PHE A 589 22.74 2.75 30.93
C PHE A 589 22.57 3.29 29.52
N GLU A 590 22.79 4.58 29.32
CA GLU A 590 22.70 5.20 28.00
C GLU A 590 23.75 6.30 27.80
N LYS A 591 24.04 6.59 26.53
CA LYS A 591 24.82 7.75 26.12
C LYS A 591 24.23 8.32 24.84
N LEU A 592 24.06 9.65 24.81
CA LEU A 592 23.77 10.38 23.59
C LEU A 592 25.08 10.64 22.88
N LEU A 593 25.17 10.23 21.63
CA LEU A 593 26.36 10.33 20.78
C LEU A 593 27.59 9.60 21.34
N ALA A 594 28.08 8.59 20.61
CA ALA A 594 29.35 7.96 20.86
C ALA A 594 30.23 8.09 19.61
N LEU A 595 31.41 8.68 19.78
CA LEU A 595 32.38 8.93 18.71
C LEU A 595 33.63 8.11 18.97
N ASP A 596 33.85 7.04 18.21
CA ASP A 596 35.04 6.18 18.23
C ASP A 596 35.76 6.13 19.60
N GLU A 597 35.04 5.74 20.65
CA GLU A 597 35.48 5.83 22.05
C GLU A 597 35.18 4.55 22.82
N ARG A 598 35.82 4.39 23.99
CA ARG A 598 35.56 3.25 24.88
C ARG A 598 34.23 3.41 25.62
N LEU A 599 33.28 2.54 25.31
CA LEU A 599 31.98 2.44 25.98
C LEU A 599 32.04 1.37 27.05
N TRP A 600 31.96 1.74 28.34
CA TRP A 600 32.10 0.80 29.44
C TRP A 600 31.21 1.17 30.64
N VAL A 601 30.83 0.16 31.42
CA VAL A 601 30.10 0.31 32.68
C VAL A 601 30.68 -0.62 33.73
N GLY A 602 30.68 -0.18 34.99
CA GLY A 602 31.12 -0.99 36.12
C GLY A 602 30.30 -0.73 37.38
N PHE A 603 30.09 -1.77 38.18
CA PHE A 603 29.47 -1.63 39.49
C PHE A 603 29.78 -2.78 40.46
N ASP A 604 29.84 -2.47 41.75
CA ASP A 604 29.90 -3.52 42.79
C ASP A 604 28.56 -4.25 42.95
N TYR A 605 28.62 -5.52 43.33
CA TYR A 605 27.46 -6.32 43.71
C TYR A 605 27.77 -7.22 44.93
N LYS A 606 26.71 -7.62 45.65
CA LYS A 606 26.79 -8.52 46.81
C LYS A 606 25.65 -9.54 46.83
N GLY A 607 25.82 -10.65 47.52
CA GLY A 607 24.80 -11.71 47.68
C GLY A 607 24.87 -12.82 46.64
N LEU A 608 25.73 -12.71 45.63
CA LEU A 608 25.88 -13.71 44.58
C LEU A 608 26.78 -14.86 45.07
N LYS A 609 26.18 -15.89 45.68
CA LYS A 609 26.93 -17.09 46.08
C LYS A 609 27.23 -17.95 44.84
N ARG A 610 28.44 -18.53 44.82
CA ARG A 610 28.91 -19.43 43.75
C ARG A 610 27.95 -20.58 43.53
#